data_AF-A0A8T8LM30-F1
#
_entry.id   AF-A0A8T8LM30-F1
#
_cell.length_a   1.000
_cell.length_b   1.000
_cell.length_c   1.000
_cell.angle_alpha   90.00
_cell.angle_beta   90.00
_cell.angle_gamma   90.00
#
_symmetry.space_group_name_H-M   'P 1'
#
loop_
_entity.id
_entity.type
_entity.pdbx_description
1 polymer ?
#
loop_
_entity_poly.entity_id
_entity_poly.type
_entity_poly.pdbx_seq_one_letter_code
_entity_poly.pdbx_strand_id
1 'polypeptide(L)'
;MVVFLADRTNLQSKRLHDRIGNRLGGEFDTVRRRRAEPREAGPYRVVADVNPRQFLDDEYPVTAARIEIGFQLQTGEPHEYYWFNWIEPDRRLLVGWHQDDTHDDLGPVHLQVNDGATPAAHEPAQFIDSHPLDVVERRLDSLRDVVLAVEWDRGHPVGLDLAAPPSE
;
A
#
# COMPACT_ATOMS: atom_id res chain seq x y z
N MET A 1 0.01 -20.82 -1.29
CA MET A 1 0.68 -20.27 -0.10
C MET A 1 2.18 -20.55 -0.20
N VAL A 2 2.97 -19.54 -0.52
CA VAL A 2 4.43 -19.60 -0.39
C VAL A 2 4.75 -18.95 0.96
N VAL A 3 5.38 -19.70 1.86
CA VAL A 3 5.80 -19.16 3.15
C VAL A 3 7.16 -18.51 2.96
N PHE A 4 7.26 -17.19 3.10
CA PHE A 4 8.56 -16.53 3.28
C PHE A 4 8.77 -16.32 4.78
N LEU A 5 9.72 -17.06 5.35
CA LEU A 5 10.21 -16.73 6.68
C LEU A 5 10.91 -15.36 6.62
N ALA A 6 10.97 -14.64 7.73
CA ALA A 6 11.62 -13.33 7.88
C ALA A 6 13.16 -13.37 7.71
N ASP A 7 13.68 -14.21 6.81
CA ASP A 7 15.07 -14.19 6.38
C ASP A 7 15.33 -12.95 5.52
N ARG A 8 15.71 -11.86 6.20
CA ARG A 8 16.06 -10.57 5.59
C ARG A 8 17.52 -10.50 5.15
N THR A 9 18.26 -11.61 5.28
CA THR A 9 19.68 -11.66 4.94
C THR A 9 19.87 -11.50 3.43
N ASN A 10 20.72 -10.55 3.02
CA ASN A 10 20.98 -10.21 1.61
C ASN A 10 19.84 -9.51 0.85
N LEU A 11 18.89 -8.87 1.54
CA LEU A 11 17.97 -7.93 0.88
C LEU A 11 18.77 -6.85 0.15
N GLN A 12 18.50 -6.68 -1.14
CA GLN A 12 19.06 -5.62 -1.96
C GLN A 12 17.91 -4.81 -2.54
N SER A 13 17.87 -3.51 -2.24
CA SER A 13 16.75 -2.64 -2.59
C SER A 13 16.36 -2.78 -4.07
N LYS A 14 17.32 -2.71 -5.00
CA LYS A 14 17.05 -2.88 -6.43
C LYS A 14 16.37 -4.22 -6.75
N ARG A 15 16.93 -5.33 -6.26
CA ARG A 15 16.41 -6.69 -6.51
C ARG A 15 15.03 -6.89 -5.89
N LEU A 16 14.78 -6.32 -4.71
CA LEU A 16 13.48 -6.37 -4.05
C LEU A 16 12.42 -5.66 -4.92
N HIS A 17 12.69 -4.42 -5.36
CA HIS A 17 11.75 -3.69 -6.21
C HIS A 17 11.58 -4.35 -7.59
N ASP A 18 12.61 -4.97 -8.15
CA ASP A 18 12.47 -5.75 -9.40
C ASP A 18 11.55 -6.97 -9.20
N ARG A 19 11.65 -7.68 -8.06
CA ARG A 19 10.75 -8.81 -7.73
C ARG A 19 9.32 -8.38 -7.48
N ILE A 20 9.10 -7.26 -6.78
CA ILE A 20 7.77 -6.66 -6.62
C ILE A 20 7.19 -6.30 -7.99
N GLY A 21 7.99 -5.69 -8.86
CA GLY A 21 7.59 -5.40 -10.25
C GLY A 21 7.16 -6.65 -11.02
N ASN A 22 7.93 -7.73 -10.95
CA ASN A 22 7.59 -8.99 -11.61
C ASN A 22 6.31 -9.63 -11.04
N ARG A 23 6.10 -9.53 -9.71
CA ARG A 23 4.88 -10.04 -9.07
C ARG A 23 3.65 -9.27 -9.54
N LEU A 24 3.70 -7.94 -9.52
CA LEU A 24 2.59 -7.11 -10.00
C LEU A 24 2.36 -7.28 -11.50
N GLY A 25 3.42 -7.50 -12.30
CA GLY A 25 3.30 -7.71 -13.75
C GLY A 25 2.62 -9.03 -14.15
N GLY A 26 2.39 -9.94 -13.20
CA GLY A 26 1.54 -11.12 -13.41
C GLY A 26 0.04 -10.82 -13.32
N GLU A 27 -0.34 -9.66 -12.79
CA GLU A 27 -1.72 -9.28 -12.46
C GLU A 27 -2.16 -7.97 -13.15
N PHE A 28 -1.22 -7.05 -13.37
CA PHE A 28 -1.47 -5.74 -13.96
C PHE A 28 -0.63 -5.51 -15.22
N ASP A 29 -1.24 -4.92 -16.24
CA ASP A 29 -0.62 -4.75 -17.56
C ASP A 29 0.50 -3.70 -17.57
N THR A 30 0.35 -2.64 -16.76
CA THR A 30 1.32 -1.54 -16.72
C THR A 30 1.99 -1.48 -15.36
N VAL A 31 3.20 -2.06 -15.27
CA VAL A 31 4.03 -2.02 -14.07
C VAL A 31 5.37 -1.39 -14.37
N ARG A 32 5.75 -0.38 -13.58
CA ARG A 32 7.01 0.34 -13.74
C ARG A 32 7.65 0.67 -12.40
N ARG A 33 8.97 0.78 -12.39
CA ARG A 33 9.70 1.37 -11.27
C ARG A 33 9.99 2.84 -11.54
N ARG A 34 9.73 3.70 -10.56
CA ARG A 34 10.17 5.11 -10.54
C ARG A 34 11.09 5.37 -9.35
N ARG A 35 11.90 6.43 -9.45
CA ARG A 35 12.55 6.99 -8.25
C ARG A 35 11.49 7.65 -7.38
N ALA A 36 11.71 7.58 -6.08
CA ALA A 36 10.93 8.37 -5.14
C ALA A 36 11.23 9.86 -5.37
N GLU A 37 10.19 10.70 -5.26
CA GLU A 37 10.31 12.16 -5.32
C GLU A 37 10.96 12.70 -4.03
N PRO A 38 11.49 13.94 -3.99
CA PRO A 38 12.22 14.45 -2.83
C PRO A 38 11.46 14.45 -1.49
N ARG A 39 10.12 14.39 -1.53
CA ARG A 39 9.26 14.34 -0.34
C ARG A 39 8.80 12.93 0.03
N GLU A 40 9.18 11.93 -0.75
CA GLU A 40 8.82 10.53 -0.53
C GLU A 40 10.03 9.82 0.10
N ALA A 41 9.78 9.09 1.18
CA ALA A 41 10.81 8.31 1.86
C ALA A 41 11.23 7.07 1.05
N GLY A 42 12.45 6.58 1.25
CA GLY A 42 13.03 5.50 0.46
C GLY A 42 13.44 5.87 -0.96
N PRO A 43 14.15 4.99 -1.69
CA PRO A 43 14.78 5.35 -2.96
C PRO A 43 13.88 5.16 -4.20
N TYR A 44 12.91 4.25 -4.13
CA TYR A 44 12.12 3.81 -5.29
C TYR A 44 10.66 3.54 -4.92
N ARG A 45 9.82 3.55 -5.97
CA ARG A 45 8.46 3.01 -5.97
C ARG A 45 8.28 2.07 -7.15
N VAL A 46 7.59 0.97 -6.94
CA VAL A 46 6.96 0.18 -8.00
C VAL A 46 5.53 0.66 -8.12
N VAL A 47 5.11 0.99 -9.33
CA VAL A 47 3.80 1.54 -9.64
C VAL A 47 3.12 0.61 -10.64
N ALA A 48 1.91 0.17 -10.31
CA ALA A 48 1.04 -0.57 -11.20
C ALA A 48 -0.24 0.24 -11.45
N ASP A 49 -0.61 0.45 -12.70
CA ASP A 49 -1.91 1.03 -13.04
C ASP A 49 -2.99 -0.06 -12.90
N VAL A 50 -4.11 0.29 -12.29
CA VAL A 50 -5.21 -0.63 -11.98
C VAL A 50 -6.52 -0.03 -12.47
N ASN A 51 -7.37 -0.86 -13.08
CA ASN A 51 -8.76 -0.51 -13.32
C ASN A 51 -9.60 -0.97 -12.12
N PRO A 52 -10.10 -0.05 -11.28
CA PRO A 52 -10.84 -0.42 -10.07
C PRO A 52 -12.10 -1.23 -10.34
N ARG A 53 -12.70 -1.08 -11.52
CA ARG A 53 -13.88 -1.88 -11.88
C ARG A 53 -13.59 -3.35 -12.07
N GLN A 54 -12.41 -3.66 -12.59
CA GLN A 54 -11.95 -5.04 -12.75
C GLN A 54 -11.41 -5.62 -11.44
N PHE A 55 -10.81 -4.78 -10.60
CA PHE A 55 -10.15 -5.22 -9.36
C PHE A 55 -11.11 -5.31 -8.17
N LEU A 56 -12.10 -4.42 -8.07
CA LEU A 56 -13.00 -4.30 -6.92
C LEU A 56 -14.41 -4.74 -7.26
N ASP A 57 -15.07 -4.03 -8.18
CA ASP A 57 -16.47 -4.25 -8.58
C ASP A 57 -16.82 -3.46 -9.85
N ASP A 58 -17.60 -4.03 -10.77
CA ASP A 58 -17.92 -3.40 -12.06
C ASP A 58 -18.65 -2.04 -11.96
N GLU A 59 -19.32 -1.77 -10.84
CA GLU A 59 -20.03 -0.51 -10.57
C GLU A 59 -19.15 0.55 -9.88
N TYR A 60 -17.87 0.24 -9.61
CA TYR A 60 -16.96 1.16 -8.91
C TYR A 60 -16.88 2.53 -9.63
N PRO A 61 -16.89 3.66 -8.87
CA PRO A 61 -17.14 4.99 -9.44
C PRO A 61 -16.03 5.53 -10.34
N VAL A 62 -14.83 4.93 -10.32
CA VAL A 62 -13.68 5.32 -11.15
C VAL A 62 -13.12 4.14 -11.92
N THR A 63 -12.43 4.43 -13.03
CA THR A 63 -11.79 3.42 -13.90
C THR A 63 -10.27 3.48 -13.90
N ALA A 64 -9.69 4.43 -13.15
CA ALA A 64 -8.25 4.61 -13.05
C ALA A 64 -7.82 4.75 -11.60
N ALA A 65 -6.97 3.83 -11.16
CA ALA A 65 -6.22 3.91 -9.92
C ALA A 65 -4.80 3.41 -10.16
N ARG A 66 -3.98 3.49 -9.13
CA ARG A 66 -2.66 2.86 -9.12
C ARG A 66 -2.33 2.30 -7.76
N ILE A 67 -1.58 1.22 -7.76
CA ILE A 67 -0.89 0.69 -6.58
C ILE A 67 0.55 1.22 -6.62
N GLU A 68 1.00 1.85 -5.54
CA GLU A 68 2.39 2.27 -5.37
C GLU A 68 3.02 1.60 -4.15
N ILE A 69 4.11 0.85 -4.37
CA ILE A 69 4.82 0.10 -3.34
C ILE A 69 6.27 0.56 -3.25
N GLY A 70 6.75 0.91 -2.06
CA GLY A 70 8.14 1.25 -1.79
C GLY A 70 8.66 0.58 -0.54
N PHE A 71 9.94 0.22 -0.55
CA PHE A 71 10.64 -0.26 0.64
C PHE A 71 11.93 0.54 0.85
N GLN A 72 12.21 0.89 2.10
CA GLN A 72 13.50 1.39 2.55
C GLN A 72 14.10 0.35 3.50
N LEU A 73 15.20 -0.25 3.04
CA LEU A 73 15.91 -1.24 3.84
C LEU A 73 16.62 -0.54 5.00
N GLN A 74 16.39 -1.01 6.20
CA GLN A 74 16.96 -0.50 7.44
C GLN A 74 18.20 -1.28 7.84
N THR A 75 19.13 -0.59 8.51
CA THR A 75 20.30 -1.23 9.10
C THR A 75 20.21 -1.07 10.62
N GLY A 76 20.18 -2.19 11.33
CA GLY A 76 20.10 -2.20 12.80
C GLY A 76 18.68 -2.24 13.36
N GLU A 77 17.66 -1.98 12.54
CA GLU A 77 16.25 -2.16 12.93
C GLU A 77 15.77 -3.59 12.63
N PRO A 78 14.80 -4.12 13.42
CA PRO A 78 14.29 -5.48 13.23
C PRO A 78 13.38 -5.62 11.99
N HIS A 79 12.96 -4.50 11.40
CA HIS A 79 12.04 -4.46 10.28
C HIS A 79 12.37 -3.36 9.28
N GLU A 80 11.91 -3.53 8.05
CA GLU A 80 12.12 -2.57 6.96
C GLU A 80 11.03 -1.51 6.97
N TYR A 81 11.32 -0.30 6.49
CA TYR A 81 10.24 0.67 6.26
C TYR A 81 9.58 0.40 4.91
N TYR A 82 8.27 0.59 4.82
CA TYR A 82 7.54 0.43 3.58
C TYR A 82 6.31 1.32 3.47
N TRP A 83 5.93 1.54 2.21
CA TRP A 83 4.73 2.25 1.80
C TRP A 83 4.00 1.38 0.79
N PHE A 84 2.73 1.07 1.05
CA PHE A 84 1.86 0.37 0.13
C PHE A 84 0.59 1.20 -0.02
N ASN A 85 0.41 1.85 -1.16
CA ASN A 85 -0.68 2.80 -1.39
C ASN A 85 -1.56 2.38 -2.55
N TRP A 86 -2.87 2.45 -2.36
CA TRP A 86 -3.86 2.63 -3.41
C TRP A 86 -4.10 4.12 -3.62
N ILE A 87 -4.08 4.58 -4.88
CA ILE A 87 -4.24 5.99 -5.23
C ILE A 87 -5.25 6.12 -6.35
N GLU A 88 -6.23 6.99 -6.15
CA GLU A 88 -7.22 7.36 -7.15
C GLU A 88 -7.15 8.86 -7.43
N PRO A 89 -6.49 9.27 -8.52
CA PRO A 89 -6.29 10.69 -8.81
C PRO A 89 -7.59 11.49 -8.94
N ASP A 90 -8.60 10.92 -9.59
CA ASP A 90 -9.87 11.60 -9.89
C ASP A 90 -10.70 11.90 -8.63
N ARG A 91 -10.56 11.05 -7.60
CA ARG A 91 -11.19 11.26 -6.28
C ARG A 91 -10.24 11.80 -5.23
N ARG A 92 -9.01 12.15 -5.63
CA ARG A 92 -7.94 12.63 -4.75
C ARG A 92 -7.68 11.69 -3.57
N LEU A 93 -7.93 10.39 -3.73
CA LEU A 93 -7.75 9.42 -2.65
C LEU A 93 -6.30 8.91 -2.66
N LEU A 94 -5.71 8.85 -1.48
CA LEU A 94 -4.67 7.87 -1.17
C LEU A 94 -5.14 7.10 0.07
N VAL A 95 -5.13 5.77 0.01
CA VAL A 95 -5.30 4.90 1.16
C VAL A 95 -4.22 3.83 1.15
N GLY A 96 -3.58 3.55 2.28
CA GLY A 96 -2.48 2.60 2.28
C GLY A 96 -1.83 2.35 3.63
N TRP A 97 -0.93 1.37 3.66
CA TRP A 97 -0.15 1.01 4.85
C TRP A 97 1.23 1.64 4.81
N HIS A 98 1.62 2.18 5.95
CA HIS A 98 2.89 2.87 6.16
C HIS A 98 3.52 2.22 7.39
N GLN A 99 4.72 1.68 7.21
CA GLN A 99 5.59 1.21 8.27
C GLN A 99 6.83 2.10 8.21
N ASP A 100 6.86 3.13 9.04
CA ASP A 100 7.93 4.11 9.13
C ASP A 100 8.02 4.65 10.57
N ASP A 101 8.87 5.65 10.79
CA ASP A 101 9.07 6.31 12.09
C ASP A 101 8.10 7.46 12.33
N THR A 102 6.96 7.46 11.62
CA THR A 102 5.91 8.43 11.85
C THR A 102 4.76 7.78 12.62
N HIS A 103 4.10 8.56 13.48
CA HIS A 103 2.93 8.10 14.24
C HIS A 103 3.22 6.93 15.19
N ASP A 104 4.30 7.03 16.00
CA ASP A 104 4.67 6.03 17.02
C ASP A 104 3.52 5.62 17.96
N ASP A 105 2.54 6.52 18.17
CA ASP A 105 1.35 6.27 18.97
C ASP A 105 0.40 5.22 18.38
N LEU A 106 0.49 4.96 17.07
CA LEU A 106 -0.29 3.96 16.34
C LEU A 106 0.42 2.60 16.22
N GLY A 107 1.63 2.49 16.78
CA GLY A 107 2.48 1.32 16.65
C GLY A 107 3.30 1.32 15.35
N PRO A 108 3.95 0.19 15.01
CA PRO A 108 4.95 0.15 13.93
C PRO A 108 4.35 0.24 12.52
N VAL A 109 3.02 0.07 12.37
CA VAL A 109 2.34 0.21 11.09
C VAL A 109 1.02 0.91 11.32
N HIS A 110 0.71 1.86 10.45
CA HIS A 110 -0.59 2.51 10.40
C HIS A 110 -1.16 2.46 8.99
N LEU A 111 -2.49 2.53 8.91
CA LEU A 111 -3.23 2.89 7.72
C LEU A 111 -3.32 4.41 7.65
N GLN A 112 -3.14 4.96 6.46
CA GLN A 112 -3.27 6.38 6.20
C GLN A 112 -4.29 6.60 5.09
N VAL A 113 -5.21 7.54 5.30
CA VAL A 113 -6.12 8.07 4.26
C VAL A 113 -5.81 9.54 4.05
N ASN A 114 -5.66 9.96 2.79
CA ASN A 114 -5.49 11.37 2.41
C ASN A 114 -6.58 11.81 1.42
N ASP A 115 -6.98 13.08 1.57
CA ASP A 115 -7.57 13.89 0.49
C ASP A 115 -6.45 14.72 -0.16
N GLY A 116 -5.97 14.22 -1.30
CA GLY A 116 -4.86 14.79 -2.04
C GLY A 116 -3.58 14.72 -1.21
N ALA A 117 -3.07 15.90 -0.83
CA ALA A 117 -1.86 16.02 0.00
C ALA A 117 -2.18 16.18 1.50
N THR A 118 -3.45 16.18 1.89
CA THR A 118 -3.87 16.41 3.27
C THR A 118 -4.30 15.08 3.91
N PRO A 119 -3.66 14.65 5.01
CA PRO A 119 -4.14 13.50 5.77
C PRO A 119 -5.55 13.75 6.30
N ALA A 120 -6.44 12.79 6.05
CA ALA A 120 -7.80 12.77 6.54
C ALA A 120 -7.92 11.90 7.80
N ALA A 121 -7.25 10.74 7.81
CA ALA A 121 -7.25 9.82 8.96
C ALA A 121 -5.99 8.95 9.02
N HIS A 122 -5.66 8.52 10.24
CA HIS A 122 -4.63 7.52 10.53
C HIS A 122 -5.18 6.51 11.53
N GLU A 123 -5.01 5.23 11.26
CA GLU A 123 -5.49 4.14 12.11
C GLU A 123 -4.39 3.10 12.34
N PRO A 124 -4.30 2.46 13.53
CA PRO A 124 -3.32 1.40 13.74
C PRO A 124 -3.59 0.22 12.79
N ALA A 125 -2.52 -0.43 12.33
CA ALA A 125 -2.63 -1.57 11.43
C ALA A 125 -1.81 -2.76 11.94
N GLN A 126 -2.21 -3.97 11.53
CA GLN A 126 -1.47 -5.18 11.89
C GLN A 126 -0.02 -5.11 11.40
N PHE A 127 0.92 -5.21 12.33
CA PHE A 127 2.34 -5.44 12.00
C PHE A 127 2.56 -6.84 11.43
N ILE A 128 3.32 -6.93 10.35
CA ILE A 128 3.66 -8.19 9.69
C ILE A 128 5.18 -8.39 9.81
N ASP A 129 5.60 -9.21 10.77
CA ASP A 129 7.00 -9.61 10.92
C ASP A 129 7.35 -10.71 9.90
N SER A 130 7.49 -10.32 8.64
CA SER A 130 7.81 -11.25 7.55
C SER A 130 8.79 -10.64 6.54
N HIS A 131 9.22 -11.45 5.58
CA HIS A 131 10.01 -10.98 4.45
C HIS A 131 9.20 -9.94 3.64
N PRO A 132 9.81 -8.87 3.10
CA PRO A 132 9.11 -7.81 2.35
C PRO A 132 8.15 -8.30 1.26
N LEU A 133 8.48 -9.37 0.54
CA LEU A 133 7.59 -9.94 -0.48
C LEU A 133 6.32 -10.55 0.12
N ASP A 134 6.38 -11.18 1.29
CA ASP A 134 5.19 -11.71 1.97
C ASP A 134 4.33 -10.59 2.53
N VAL A 135 4.94 -9.50 3.00
CA VAL A 135 4.21 -8.27 3.34
C VAL A 135 3.41 -7.79 2.13
N VAL A 136 4.04 -7.73 0.93
CA VAL A 136 3.35 -7.33 -0.30
C VAL A 136 2.17 -8.24 -0.63
N GLU A 137 2.34 -9.56 -0.57
CA GLU A 137 1.23 -10.50 -0.82
C GLU A 137 0.08 -10.27 0.16
N ARG A 138 0.37 -10.19 1.46
CA ARG A 138 -0.66 -10.00 2.49
C ARG A 138 -1.38 -8.65 2.38
N ARG A 139 -0.68 -7.60 1.94
CA ARG A 139 -1.30 -6.29 1.67
C ARG A 139 -2.13 -6.28 0.40
N LEU A 140 -1.72 -6.99 -0.66
CA LEU A 140 -2.56 -7.20 -1.84
C LEU A 140 -3.86 -7.94 -1.48
N ASP A 141 -3.75 -9.02 -0.70
CA ASP A 141 -4.91 -9.81 -0.25
C ASP A 141 -5.91 -8.97 0.57
N SER A 142 -5.42 -7.98 1.33
CA SER A 142 -6.26 -7.10 2.17
C SER A 142 -6.67 -5.79 1.49
N LEU A 143 -6.17 -5.54 0.27
CA LEU A 143 -6.29 -4.23 -0.39
C LEU A 143 -7.75 -3.89 -0.69
N ARG A 144 -8.50 -4.86 -1.19
CA ARG A 144 -9.92 -4.68 -1.53
C ARG A 144 -10.71 -4.18 -0.34
N ASP A 145 -10.56 -4.84 0.81
CA ASP A 145 -11.31 -4.51 2.02
C ASP A 145 -10.96 -3.11 2.52
N VAL A 146 -9.67 -2.74 2.50
CA VAL A 146 -9.23 -1.40 2.91
C VAL A 146 -9.75 -0.30 1.99
N VAL A 147 -9.77 -0.53 0.68
CA VAL A 147 -10.29 0.46 -0.28
C VAL A 147 -11.80 0.65 -0.11
N LEU A 148 -12.54 -0.44 0.13
CA LEU A 148 -13.99 -0.39 0.35
C LEU A 148 -14.38 0.17 1.72
N ALA A 149 -13.49 0.09 2.72
CA ALA A 149 -13.70 0.65 4.05
C ALA A 149 -13.51 2.17 4.12
N VAL A 150 -13.04 2.84 3.05
CA VAL A 150 -12.88 4.30 3.07
C VAL A 150 -14.25 4.97 3.20
N GLU A 151 -14.39 5.80 4.24
CA GLU A 151 -15.58 6.60 4.46
C GLU A 151 -15.51 7.90 3.64
N TRP A 152 -16.66 8.32 3.13
CA TRP A 152 -16.78 9.50 2.26
C TRP A 152 -17.83 10.49 2.79
N ASP A 153 -17.48 11.77 2.87
CA ASP A 153 -18.44 12.87 3.02
C ASP A 153 -18.35 13.80 1.81
N ARG A 154 -19.48 14.02 1.12
CA ARG A 154 -19.59 14.90 -0.06
C ARG A 154 -18.50 14.68 -1.12
N GLY A 155 -18.06 13.43 -1.30
CA GLY A 155 -17.03 13.07 -2.28
C GLY A 155 -15.59 13.25 -1.81
N HIS A 156 -15.38 13.58 -0.53
CA HIS A 156 -14.07 13.64 0.12
C HIS A 156 -13.87 12.45 1.05
N PRO A 157 -12.69 11.82 1.05
CA PRO A 157 -12.41 10.77 2.03
C PRO A 157 -12.23 11.39 3.42
N VAL A 158 -12.88 10.81 4.42
CA VAL A 158 -12.89 11.34 5.80
C VAL A 158 -12.40 10.37 6.86
N GLY A 159 -12.29 9.08 6.53
CA GLY A 159 -11.95 8.05 7.52
C GLY A 159 -11.90 6.64 6.94
N LEU A 160 -11.83 5.66 7.84
CA LEU A 160 -11.89 4.23 7.57
C LEU A 160 -12.88 3.57 8.53
N ASP A 161 -13.85 2.83 8.00
CA ASP A 161 -14.69 1.92 8.79
C ASP A 161 -14.25 0.48 8.57
N LEU A 162 -13.24 0.06 9.33
CA LEU A 162 -12.72 -1.32 9.29
C LEU A 162 -13.61 -2.31 10.08
N ALA A 163 -14.75 -1.86 10.64
CA ALA A 163 -15.66 -2.69 11.42
C ALA A 163 -16.84 -3.24 10.60
N ALA A 164 -17.03 -2.79 9.35
CA ALA A 164 -18.11 -3.29 8.51
C ALA A 164 -17.76 -4.67 7.91
N PRO A 165 -18.54 -5.74 8.18
CA PRO A 165 -18.41 -6.97 7.39
C PRO A 165 -18.79 -6.68 5.92
N PRO A 166 -18.24 -7.41 4.95
CA PRO A 166 -18.64 -7.24 3.56
C PRO A 166 -20.14 -7.51 3.42
N SER A 167 -20.85 -6.57 2.80
CA SER A 167 -22.24 -6.78 2.38
C SER A 167 -22.29 -7.94 1.38
N GLU A 168 -23.11 -8.96 1.66
CA GLU A 168 -23.38 -10.11 0.78
C GLU A 168 -23.99 -9.71 -0.57
#